data_AF-A0A8J2QYL2-F1
#
_entry.id   AF-A0A8J2QYL2-F1
#
_cell.length_a   1.000
_cell.length_b   1.000
_cell.length_c   1.000
_cell.angle_alpha   90.00
_cell.angle_beta   90.00
_cell.angle_gamma   90.00
#
_symmetry.space_group_name_H-M   'P 1'
#
loop_
_entity.id
_entity.type
_entity.pdbx_description
1 polymer ?
#
loop_
_entity_poly.entity_id
_entity_poly.type
_entity_poly.pdbx_seq_one_letter_code
_entity_poly.pdbx_strand_id
1 'polypeptide(L)'
;MITLYLRKTDVRFILILFLAFKYHSCEDVINRLFEEINEATLKFNRLGADIAWQYSVDPNDAGLSRRSADYQLERIVWQQRSCDVVEGLHERGALNVTQQRQAHLLCRGPKFTYKEARY
;
A
#
# COMPACT_ATOMS: atom_id res chain seq x y z
N MET A 1 -46.39 -17.92 23.47
CA MET A 1 -45.13 -17.22 23.81
C MET A 1 -43.88 -17.87 23.18
N ILE A 2 -44.02 -18.62 22.08
CA ILE A 2 -42.91 -19.33 21.40
C ILE A 2 -42.55 -18.66 20.06
N THR A 3 -43.54 -18.08 19.37
CA THR A 3 -43.39 -17.35 18.10
C THR A 3 -42.59 -16.04 18.20
N LEU A 4 -42.51 -15.42 19.38
CA LEU A 4 -41.70 -14.21 19.62
C LEU A 4 -40.21 -14.52 19.80
N TYR A 5 -39.86 -15.75 20.20
CA TYR A 5 -38.47 -16.15 20.42
C TYR A 5 -37.75 -16.46 19.11
N LEU A 6 -38.42 -17.17 18.18
CA LEU A 6 -37.88 -17.51 16.85
C LEU A 6 -37.55 -16.26 16.01
N ARG A 7 -38.46 -15.28 15.98
CA ARG A 7 -38.30 -14.02 15.22
C ARG A 7 -37.09 -13.18 15.66
N LYS A 8 -36.68 -13.29 16.94
CA LYS A 8 -35.54 -12.54 17.51
C LYS A 8 -34.20 -13.18 17.13
N THR A 9 -34.14 -14.51 17.04
CA THR A 9 -32.97 -15.27 16.56
C THR A 9 -32.70 -15.03 15.08
N ASP A 10 -33.73 -14.96 14.25
CA ASP A 10 -33.59 -14.70 12.80
C ASP A 10 -33.03 -13.30 12.53
N VAL A 11 -33.51 -12.28 13.24
CA VAL A 11 -32.99 -10.90 13.10
C VAL A 11 -31.53 -10.80 13.56
N ARG A 12 -31.16 -11.49 14.64
CA ARG A 12 -29.77 -11.54 15.12
C ARG A 12 -28.86 -12.25 14.12
N PHE A 13 -29.33 -13.35 13.54
CA PHE A 13 -28.59 -14.10 12.53
C PHE A 13 -28.38 -13.27 11.25
N ILE A 14 -29.42 -12.58 10.77
CA ILE A 14 -29.33 -11.65 9.64
C ILE A 14 -28.36 -10.50 9.96
N LEU A 15 -28.40 -9.94 11.16
CA LEU A 15 -27.46 -8.89 11.57
C LEU A 15 -26.01 -9.37 11.56
N ILE A 16 -25.76 -10.57 12.08
CA ILE A 16 -24.41 -11.19 12.08
C ILE A 16 -23.92 -11.41 10.65
N LEU A 17 -24.77 -11.92 9.76
CA LEU A 17 -24.44 -12.08 8.34
C LEU A 17 -24.14 -10.74 7.66
N PHE A 18 -24.92 -9.70 7.96
CA PHE A 18 -24.72 -8.38 7.39
C PHE A 18 -23.40 -7.75 7.85
N LEU A 19 -23.06 -7.90 9.14
CA LEU A 19 -21.79 -7.44 9.70
C LEU A 19 -20.60 -8.22 9.11
N ALA A 20 -20.71 -9.53 8.97
CA ALA A 20 -19.68 -10.37 8.36
C ALA A 20 -19.44 -9.99 6.88
N PHE A 21 -20.52 -9.78 6.11
CA PHE A 21 -20.41 -9.36 4.71
C PHE A 21 -19.78 -7.97 4.57
N LYS A 22 -20.17 -7.02 5.44
CA LYS A 22 -19.57 -5.67 5.47
C LYS A 22 -18.08 -5.73 5.82
N TYR A 23 -17.69 -6.59 6.76
CA TYR A 23 -16.30 -6.78 7.12
C TYR A 23 -15.47 -7.35 5.97
N HIS A 24 -15.94 -8.43 5.33
CA HIS A 24 -15.24 -9.06 4.22
C HIS A 24 -15.09 -8.12 3.01
N SER A 25 -16.16 -7.39 2.66
CA SER A 25 -16.09 -6.39 1.59
C SER A 25 -15.12 -5.25 1.88
N CYS A 26 -14.90 -4.88 3.16
CA CYS A 26 -13.91 -3.88 3.53
C CYS A 26 -12.49 -4.43 3.37
N GLU A 27 -12.27 -5.66 3.82
CA GLU A 27 -10.98 -6.36 3.71
C GLU A 27 -10.53 -6.50 2.25
N ASP A 28 -11.45 -6.88 1.34
CA ASP A 28 -11.15 -7.00 -0.09
C ASP A 28 -10.73 -5.68 -0.74
N VAL A 29 -11.37 -4.57 -0.37
CA VAL A 29 -11.03 -3.24 -0.90
C VAL A 29 -9.64 -2.81 -0.43
N ILE A 30 -9.33 -3.02 0.85
CA ILE A 30 -8.01 -2.67 1.39
C ILE A 30 -6.94 -3.60 0.79
N ASN A 31 -7.21 -4.90 0.63
CA ASN A 31 -6.27 -5.82 -0.01
C ASN A 31 -5.95 -5.40 -1.44
N ARG A 32 -6.97 -5.07 -2.24
CA ARG A 32 -6.77 -4.57 -3.61
C ARG A 32 -5.96 -3.28 -3.65
N LEU A 33 -6.19 -2.35 -2.73
CA LEU A 33 -5.37 -1.14 -2.61
C LEU A 33 -3.89 -1.48 -2.42
N PHE A 34 -3.56 -2.43 -1.54
CA PHE A 34 -2.18 -2.83 -1.29
C PHE A 34 -1.57 -3.61 -2.47
N GLU A 35 -2.37 -4.36 -3.23
CA GLU A 35 -1.93 -4.96 -4.49
C GLU A 35 -1.53 -3.88 -5.50
N GLU A 36 -2.36 -2.85 -5.70
CA GLU A 36 -2.06 -1.72 -6.60
C GLU A 36 -0.80 -0.95 -6.17
N ILE A 37 -0.63 -0.70 -4.87
CA ILE A 37 0.58 -0.09 -4.31
C ILE A 37 1.82 -0.94 -4.62
N ASN A 38 1.70 -2.27 -4.48
CA ASN A 38 2.81 -3.19 -4.71
C ASN A 38 3.18 -3.26 -6.21
N GLU A 39 2.20 -3.30 -7.11
CA GLU A 39 2.43 -3.26 -8.56
C GLU A 39 3.13 -1.97 -8.98
N ALA A 40 2.68 -0.82 -8.46
CA ALA A 40 3.34 0.46 -8.72
C ALA A 40 4.77 0.49 -8.16
N THR A 41 5.00 -0.07 -6.97
CA THR A 41 6.34 -0.22 -6.39
C THR A 41 7.27 -1.04 -7.29
N LEU A 42 6.79 -2.16 -7.81
CA LEU A 42 7.55 -2.99 -8.75
C LEU A 42 7.89 -2.23 -10.04
N LYS A 43 6.95 -1.44 -10.56
CA LYS A 43 7.18 -0.59 -11.73
C LYS A 43 8.29 0.43 -11.47
N PHE A 44 8.21 1.18 -10.36
CA PHE A 44 9.23 2.16 -10.02
C PHE A 44 10.60 1.52 -9.75
N ASN A 45 10.64 0.36 -9.10
CA ASN A 45 11.89 -0.36 -8.87
C ASN A 45 12.57 -0.77 -10.18
N ARG A 46 11.79 -1.25 -11.17
CA ARG A 46 12.31 -1.58 -12.51
C ARG A 46 12.87 -0.36 -13.22
N LEU A 47 12.14 0.76 -13.22
CA LEU A 47 12.58 2.01 -13.85
C LEU A 47 13.85 2.57 -13.17
N GLY A 48 13.86 2.58 -11.84
CA GLY A 48 15.02 3.03 -11.07
C GLY A 48 16.26 2.17 -11.33
N ALA A 49 16.09 0.85 -11.43
CA ALA A 49 17.17 -0.07 -11.77
C ALA A 49 17.71 0.15 -13.20
N ASP A 50 16.82 0.35 -14.19
CA ASP A 50 17.21 0.67 -15.57
C ASP A 50 18.01 1.97 -15.66
N ILE A 51 17.54 3.04 -15.00
CA ILE A 51 18.24 4.33 -14.94
C ILE A 51 19.61 4.17 -14.26
N ALA A 52 19.68 3.48 -13.12
CA ALA A 52 20.94 3.26 -12.41
C ALA A 52 21.93 2.43 -13.24
N TRP A 53 21.44 1.42 -13.97
CA TRP A 53 22.24 0.64 -14.89
C TRP A 53 22.79 1.50 -16.02
N GLN A 54 21.96 2.33 -16.65
CA GLN A 54 22.40 3.22 -17.72
C GLN A 54 23.44 4.23 -17.24
N TYR A 55 23.30 4.79 -16.03
CA TYR A 55 24.33 5.65 -15.43
C TYR A 55 25.67 4.94 -15.26
N SER A 56 25.65 3.61 -15.08
CA SER A 56 26.87 2.81 -14.92
C SER A 56 27.53 2.46 -16.25
N VAL A 57 26.76 2.39 -17.34
CA VAL A 57 27.23 2.01 -18.68
C VAL A 57 27.61 3.23 -19.52
N ASP A 58 26.75 4.26 -19.55
CA ASP A 58 26.98 5.51 -20.26
C ASP A 58 26.48 6.71 -19.43
N PRO A 59 27.32 7.23 -18.53
CA PRO A 59 26.94 8.35 -17.67
C PRO A 59 26.70 9.67 -18.43
N ASN A 60 27.12 9.77 -19.70
CA ASN A 60 27.05 10.99 -20.49
C ASN A 60 25.86 11.02 -21.47
N ASP A 61 24.97 10.02 -21.41
CA ASP A 61 23.73 10.04 -22.19
C ASP A 61 22.91 11.31 -21.85
N ALA A 62 22.76 12.17 -22.86
CA ALA A 62 22.08 13.46 -22.75
C ALA A 62 20.61 13.33 -22.32
N GLY A 63 19.96 12.18 -22.54
CA GLY A 63 18.59 11.92 -22.13
C GLY A 63 18.44 11.41 -20.70
N LEU A 64 19.53 10.89 -20.11
CA LEU A 64 19.47 10.16 -18.85
C LEU A 64 19.15 11.05 -17.64
N SER A 65 19.69 12.27 -17.62
CA SER A 65 19.40 13.26 -16.57
C SER A 65 17.93 13.63 -16.54
N ARG A 66 17.33 13.90 -17.71
CA ARG A 66 15.90 14.21 -17.82
C ARG A 66 15.03 13.02 -17.39
N ARG A 67 15.31 11.83 -17.89
CA ARG A 67 14.59 10.60 -17.51
C ARG A 67 14.66 10.32 -16.01
N SER A 68 15.82 10.56 -15.40
CA SER A 68 16.01 10.45 -13.96
C SER A 68 15.13 11.46 -13.20
N ALA A 69 15.12 12.72 -13.63
CA ALA A 69 14.27 13.76 -13.02
C ALA A 69 12.77 13.43 -13.12
N ASP A 70 12.32 13.03 -14.31
CA ASP A 70 10.92 12.65 -14.55
C ASP A 70 10.51 11.45 -13.67
N TYR A 71 11.36 10.40 -13.61
CA TYR A 71 11.17 9.26 -12.72
C TYR A 71 11.07 9.65 -11.24
N GLN A 72 11.97 10.49 -10.75
CA GLN A 72 11.98 10.93 -9.35
C GLN A 72 10.70 11.71 -9.02
N LEU A 73 10.28 12.62 -9.91
CA LEU A 73 9.06 13.40 -9.73
C LEU A 73 7.82 12.50 -9.66
N GLU A 74 7.66 11.60 -10.64
CA GLU A 74 6.53 10.68 -10.68
C GLU A 74 6.47 9.79 -9.44
N ARG A 75 7.62 9.25 -9.01
CA ARG A 75 7.73 8.40 -7.83
C ARG A 75 7.34 9.16 -6.56
N ILE A 76 7.84 10.37 -6.35
CA ILE A 76 7.55 11.18 -5.16
C ILE A 76 6.06 11.52 -5.11
N VAL A 77 5.48 11.97 -6.21
CA VAL A 77 4.05 12.33 -6.28
C VAL A 77 3.17 11.11 -6.01
N TRP A 78 3.48 9.96 -6.61
CA TRP A 78 2.76 8.72 -6.35
C TRP A 78 2.90 8.26 -4.89
N GLN A 79 4.12 8.30 -4.35
CA GLN A 79 4.41 7.87 -2.99
C GLN A 79 3.63 8.73 -1.98
N GLN A 80 3.64 10.05 -2.15
CA GLN A 80 2.93 10.97 -1.26
C GLN A 80 1.42 10.71 -1.27
N ARG A 81 0.80 10.61 -2.45
CA ARG A 81 -0.64 10.29 -2.58
C ARG A 81 -0.99 8.94 -1.95
N SER A 82 -0.13 7.94 -2.15
CA SER A 82 -0.34 6.61 -1.56
C SER A 82 -0.22 6.66 -0.03
N CYS A 83 0.72 7.44 0.48
CA CYS A 83 0.93 7.65 1.92
C CYS A 83 -0.25 8.33 2.60
N ASP A 84 -0.81 9.39 2.00
CA ASP A 84 -1.99 10.07 2.55
C ASP A 84 -3.18 9.11 2.71
N VAL A 85 -3.38 8.20 1.73
CA VAL A 85 -4.44 7.19 1.77
C VAL A 85 -4.19 6.16 2.87
N VAL A 86 -2.99 5.57 2.94
CA VAL A 86 -2.71 4.52 3.94
C VAL A 86 -2.59 5.06 5.36
N GLU A 87 -2.19 6.32 5.54
CA GLU A 87 -2.21 7.01 6.84
C GLU A 87 -3.64 7.14 7.36
N GLY A 88 -4.57 7.61 6.52
CA GLY A 88 -5.98 7.68 6.90
C GLY A 88 -6.60 6.32 7.24
N LEU A 89 -6.12 5.22 6.63
CA LEU A 89 -6.54 3.86 6.99
C LEU A 89 -5.89 3.38 8.30
N HIS A 90 -4.62 3.75 8.54
CA HIS A 90 -3.90 3.42 9.76
C HIS A 90 -4.54 4.08 10.99
N GLU A 91 -4.85 5.38 10.93
CA GLU A 91 -5.49 6.13 12.01
C GLU A 91 -6.87 5.55 12.41
N ARG A 92 -7.58 4.95 11.44
CA ARG A 92 -8.88 4.30 11.66
C ARG A 92 -8.77 2.87 12.16
N GLY A 93 -7.56 2.33 12.34
CA GLY A 93 -7.34 0.95 12.74
C GLY A 93 -7.80 -0.08 11.69
N ALA A 94 -7.88 0.33 10.41
CA ALA A 94 -8.41 -0.51 9.33
C ALA A 94 -7.37 -1.47 8.73
N LEU A 95 -6.08 -1.25 9.04
CA LEU A 95 -4.98 -2.03 8.50
C LEU A 95 -4.62 -3.22 9.39
N ASN A 96 -4.43 -4.39 8.79
CA ASN A 96 -3.83 -5.53 9.46
C ASN A 96 -2.31 -5.33 9.68
N VAL A 97 -1.68 -6.20 10.47
CA VAL A 97 -0.26 -6.07 10.85
C VAL A 97 0.69 -6.05 9.64
N THR A 98 0.40 -6.84 8.60
CA THR A 98 1.21 -6.88 7.38
C THR A 98 1.10 -5.56 6.62
N GLN A 99 -0.12 -5.05 6.44
CA GLN A 99 -0.39 -3.77 5.77
C GLN A 99 0.22 -2.59 6.54
N GLN A 100 0.20 -2.61 7.88
CA GLN A 100 0.88 -1.61 8.70
C GLN A 100 2.39 -1.57 8.44
N ARG A 101 3.02 -2.74 8.31
CA ARG A 101 4.45 -2.83 7.97
C ARG A 101 4.73 -2.32 6.57
N GLN A 102 3.89 -2.68 5.59
CA GLN A 102 4.00 -2.19 4.22
C GLN A 102 3.84 -0.67 4.15
N ALA A 103 2.83 -0.10 4.83
CA ALA A 103 2.61 1.34 4.91
C ALA A 103 3.81 2.06 5.57
N HIS A 104 4.37 1.48 6.64
CA HIS A 104 5.57 2.02 7.29
C HIS A 104 6.75 2.09 6.31
N LEU A 105 7.03 1.00 5.60
CA LEU A 105 8.14 0.94 4.63
C LEU A 105 7.91 1.90 3.45
N LEU A 106 6.67 1.99 2.96
CA LEU A 106 6.31 2.91 1.88
C LEU A 106 6.55 4.37 2.30
N CYS A 107 6.12 4.76 3.49
CA CYS A 107 6.02 6.18 3.85
C CYS A 107 7.20 6.73 4.66
N ARG A 108 7.87 5.87 5.43
CA ARG A 108 9.02 6.27 6.25
C ARG A 108 10.34 5.71 5.73
N GLY A 109 10.28 4.76 4.80
CA GLY A 109 11.45 4.04 4.32
C GLY A 109 11.90 2.93 5.27
N PRO A 110 13.06 2.32 5.00
CA PRO A 110 13.61 1.27 5.84
C PRO A 110 13.95 1.82 7.23
N LYS A 111 13.74 0.99 8.25
CA LYS A 111 14.14 1.32 9.63
C LYS A 111 15.66 1.44 9.80
N PHE A 112 16.42 0.74 8.95
CA PHE A 112 17.87 0.74 8.99
C PHE A 112 18.44 1.97 8.28
N THR A 113 19.37 2.61 8.96
CA THR A 113 20.19 3.68 8.41
C THR A 113 21.21 3.13 7.41
N TYR A 114 21.71 3.99 6.52
CA TYR A 114 22.79 3.62 5.60
C TYR A 114 24.03 3.10 6.32
N LYS A 115 24.31 3.61 7.54
CA LYS A 115 25.41 3.15 8.37
C LYS A 115 25.22 1.70 8.83
N GLU A 116 24.00 1.32 9.19
CA GLU A 116 23.67 -0.06 9.61
C GLU A 116 23.68 -1.04 8.43
N ALA A 117 23.30 -0.59 7.23
CA ALA A 117 23.24 -1.44 6.04
C ALA A 117 24.62 -1.73 5.38
N ARG A 118 25.68 -1.03 5.81
CA ARG A 118 27.02 -1.13 5.21
C ARG A 118 27.89 -2.23 5.84
N TYR A 119 27.50 -2.73 7.01
CA TYR A 119 28.18 -3.82 7.73
C TYR A 119 27.52 -5.16 7.42
#